data_AF-A0A1A7WKL7-F1
#
_entry.id   AF-A0A1A7WKL7-F1
#
_cell.length_a   1.000
_cell.length_b   1.000
_cell.length_c   1.000
_cell.angle_alpha   90.00
_cell.angle_beta   90.00
_cell.angle_gamma   90.00
#
_symmetry.space_group_name_H-M   'P 1'
#
loop_
_entity.id
_entity.type
_entity.pdbx_description
1 polymer ?
#
loop_
_entity_poly.entity_id
_entity_poly.type
_entity_poly.pdbx_seq_one_letter_code
_entity_poly.pdbx_strand_id
1 'polypeptide(L)'
;DFYVEDVKALADNGCKSDFFCKVESVLRDHGKEEMLVRNLGAYINHYHVNCTKELKKVSKSTVSKPITDLLQHLDRCSKKTNFDGGLKRPSSE
;
A
#
# COMPACT_ATOMS: atom_id res chain seq x y z
N ASP A 1 -5.46 -18.68 3.43
CA ASP A 1 -4.80 -17.52 2.78
C ASP A 1 -5.81 -16.44 2.45
N PHE A 2 -5.44 -15.17 2.66
CA PHE A 2 -6.30 -14.02 2.34
C PHE A 2 -5.85 -13.41 1.02
N TYR A 3 -6.78 -13.30 0.08
CA TYR A 3 -6.53 -12.72 -1.24
C TYR A 3 -7.10 -11.31 -1.29
N VAL A 4 -6.32 -10.39 -1.84
CA VAL A 4 -6.65 -8.98 -2.00
C VAL A 4 -6.39 -8.55 -3.44
N GLU A 5 -6.90 -7.39 -3.82
CA GLU A 5 -6.71 -6.83 -5.16
C GLU A 5 -5.21 -6.68 -5.49
N ASP A 6 -4.80 -7.13 -6.68
CA ASP A 6 -3.42 -7.01 -7.13
C ASP A 6 -3.07 -5.55 -7.44
N VAL A 7 -2.02 -5.05 -6.78
CA VAL A 7 -1.51 -3.68 -6.91
C VAL A 7 -0.18 -3.60 -7.67
N LYS A 8 0.31 -4.72 -8.23
CA LYS A 8 1.62 -4.80 -8.90
C LYS A 8 1.80 -3.73 -9.97
N ALA A 9 0.77 -3.49 -10.80
CA ALA A 9 0.84 -2.49 -11.87
C ALA A 9 1.14 -1.08 -11.34
N LEU A 10 0.57 -0.71 -10.18
CA LEU A 10 0.82 0.58 -9.53
C LEU A 10 2.22 0.63 -8.91
N ALA A 11 2.66 -0.48 -8.32
CA ALA A 11 4.00 -0.60 -7.76
C ALA A 11 5.09 -0.52 -8.85
N ASP A 12 4.83 -1.10 -10.03
CA ASP A 12 5.74 -1.07 -11.17
C ASP A 12 5.69 0.29 -11.90
N ASN A 13 4.57 1.03 -11.81
CA ASN A 13 4.42 2.42 -12.29
C ASN A 13 5.11 3.47 -11.39
N GLY A 14 6.05 3.04 -10.55
CA GLY A 14 6.91 3.94 -9.78
C GLY A 14 6.41 4.27 -8.37
N CYS A 15 5.54 3.46 -7.77
CA CYS A 15 5.13 3.60 -6.37
C CYS A 15 4.61 5.02 -6.05
N LYS A 16 3.74 5.56 -6.90
CA LYS A 16 3.21 6.92 -6.74
C LYS A 16 2.12 6.97 -5.66
N SER A 17 1.55 8.15 -5.45
CA SER A 17 0.49 8.37 -4.45
C SER A 17 -0.72 7.45 -4.66
N ASP A 18 -1.05 7.09 -5.90
CA ASP A 18 -2.10 6.14 -6.25
C ASP A 18 -1.88 4.74 -5.67
N PHE A 19 -0.64 4.25 -5.69
CA PHE A 19 -0.23 2.99 -5.06
C PHE A 19 -0.51 3.02 -3.55
N PHE A 20 0.00 4.03 -2.84
CA PHE A 20 -0.16 4.11 -1.38
C PHE A 20 -1.63 4.27 -0.97
N CYS A 21 -2.40 5.08 -1.69
CA CYS A 21 -3.83 5.22 -1.49
C CYS A 21 -4.57 3.89 -1.71
N LYS A 22 -4.19 3.13 -2.73
CA LYS A 22 -4.81 1.84 -3.04
C LYS A 22 -4.50 0.81 -1.96
N VAL A 23 -3.24 0.72 -1.56
CA VAL A 23 -2.80 -0.20 -0.50
C VAL A 23 -3.47 0.12 0.84
N GLU A 24 -3.56 1.40 1.22
CA GLU A 24 -4.25 1.82 2.44
C GLU A 24 -5.74 1.42 2.41
N SER A 25 -6.43 1.68 1.29
CA SER A 25 -7.84 1.28 1.15
C SER A 25 -8.02 -0.23 1.24
N VAL A 26 -7.19 -1.01 0.55
CA VAL A 26 -7.28 -2.48 0.55
C VAL A 26 -7.02 -3.05 1.94
N LEU A 27 -6.01 -2.55 2.66
CA LEU A 27 -5.69 -3.00 4.01
C LEU A 27 -6.77 -2.58 5.03
N ARG A 28 -7.31 -1.38 4.89
CA ARG A 28 -8.42 -0.90 5.72
C ARG A 28 -9.67 -1.75 5.54
N ASP A 29 -10.03 -2.07 4.30
CA ASP A 29 -11.19 -2.93 3.99
C ASP A 29 -10.98 -4.37 4.48
N HIS A 30 -9.73 -4.84 4.51
CA HIS A 30 -9.36 -6.14 5.05
C HIS A 30 -9.45 -6.22 6.58
N GLY A 31 -9.41 -5.08 7.29
CA GLY A 31 -9.59 -5.02 8.75
C GLY A 31 -8.47 -5.66 9.58
N LYS A 32 -7.34 -6.01 8.95
CA LYS A 32 -6.11 -6.47 9.61
C LYS A 32 -4.98 -5.50 9.27
N GLU A 33 -3.89 -5.53 10.03
CA GLU A 33 -2.75 -4.60 9.87
C GLU A 33 -3.08 -3.13 10.23
N GLU A 34 -3.84 -2.90 11.31
CA GLU A 34 -4.30 -1.55 11.71
C GLU A 34 -3.14 -0.56 11.89
N MET A 35 -2.00 -1.00 12.42
CA MET A 35 -0.81 -0.16 12.57
C MET A 35 -0.26 0.27 11.19
N LEU A 36 -0.25 -0.64 10.22
CA LEU A 36 0.20 -0.36 8.86
C LEU A 36 -0.74 0.63 8.15
N VAL A 37 -2.05 0.44 8.31
CA VAL A 37 -3.08 1.36 7.81
C VAL A 37 -2.89 2.77 8.42
N ARG A 38 -2.65 2.85 9.73
CA ARG A 38 -2.38 4.13 10.41
C ARG A 38 -1.12 4.81 9.89
N ASN A 39 -0.03 4.06 9.70
CA ASN A 39 1.23 4.61 9.18
C ASN A 39 1.09 5.10 7.74
N LEU A 40 0.40 4.33 6.89
CA LEU A 40 0.06 4.75 5.52
C LEU A 40 -0.81 6.00 5.52
N GLY A 41 -1.83 6.05 6.38
CA GLY A 41 -2.70 7.22 6.52
C GLY A 41 -1.93 8.48 6.96
N ALA A 42 -1.00 8.34 7.91
CA ALA A 42 -0.14 9.43 8.35
C ALA A 42 0.75 9.95 7.21
N TYR A 43 1.36 9.06 6.42
CA TYR A 43 2.14 9.43 5.24
C TYR A 43 1.27 10.16 4.20
N ILE A 44 0.14 9.57 3.82
CA ILE A 44 -0.81 10.15 2.86
C ILE A 44 -1.21 11.58 3.29
N ASN A 45 -1.51 11.78 4.57
CA ASN A 45 -1.86 13.08 5.12
C ASN A 45 -0.69 14.06 5.13
N HIS A 46 0.52 13.62 5.53
CA HIS A 46 1.73 14.45 5.56
C HIS A 46 2.06 15.02 4.18
N TYR A 47 1.91 14.21 3.12
CA TYR A 47 2.15 14.63 1.74
C TYR A 47 0.91 15.28 1.09
N HIS A 48 -0.15 15.56 1.86
CA HIS A 48 -1.40 16.16 1.39
C HIS A 48 -2.02 15.45 0.17
N VAL A 49 -1.89 14.12 0.13
CA VAL A 49 -2.38 13.30 -0.98
C VAL A 49 -3.89 13.20 -0.92
N ASN A 50 -4.56 13.55 -2.02
CA ASN A 50 -6.01 13.36 -2.15
C ASN A 50 -6.32 11.97 -2.71
N CYS A 51 -6.42 10.97 -1.84
CA CYS A 51 -6.69 9.59 -2.27
C CYS A 51 -8.00 9.42 -3.03
N THR A 52 -9.04 10.21 -2.73
CA THR A 52 -10.28 10.17 -3.50
C THR A 52 -10.08 10.53 -4.97
N LYS A 53 -9.19 11.48 -5.29
CA LYS A 53 -8.84 11.84 -6.66
C LYS A 53 -7.92 10.82 -7.32
N GLU A 54 -6.93 10.32 -6.59
CA GLU A 54 -5.99 9.32 -7.13
C GLU A 54 -6.69 8.01 -7.44
N LEU A 55 -7.55 7.52 -6.54
CA LEU A 55 -8.28 6.26 -6.73
C LEU A 55 -9.29 6.31 -7.88
N LYS A 56 -9.80 7.49 -8.27
CA LYS A 56 -10.66 7.62 -9.47
C LYS A 56 -9.90 7.33 -10.78
N LYS A 57 -8.58 7.49 -10.79
CA LYS A 57 -7.73 7.22 -11.96
C LYS A 57 -7.27 5.77 -12.02
N VAL A 58 -7.37 5.06 -10.89
CA VAL A 58 -6.95 3.67 -10.76
C VAL A 58 -8.08 2.75 -11.21
N SER A 59 -7.84 2.01 -12.28
CA SER A 59 -8.71 0.89 -12.65
C SER A 59 -8.64 -0.19 -11.58
N LYS A 60 -9.80 -0.75 -11.21
CA LYS A 60 -9.85 -1.92 -10.33
C LYS A 60 -9.19 -3.11 -11.04
N SER A 61 -8.28 -3.78 -10.36
CA SER A 61 -7.74 -5.05 -10.84
C SER A 61 -8.80 -6.14 -10.70
N THR A 62 -8.95 -6.97 -11.74
CA THR A 62 -9.75 -8.20 -11.69
C THR A 62 -8.97 -9.37 -11.12
N VAL A 63 -7.68 -9.19 -10.88
CA VAL A 63 -6.78 -10.20 -10.33
C VAL A 63 -6.71 -10.02 -8.82
N SER A 64 -6.90 -11.11 -8.09
CA SER A 64 -6.65 -11.17 -6.66
C SER A 64 -5.41 -12.02 -6.38
N LYS A 65 -4.59 -11.56 -5.43
CA LYS A 65 -3.36 -12.21 -5.01
C LYS A 65 -3.27 -12.32 -3.50
N PRO A 66 -2.46 -13.23 -2.95
CA PRO A 66 -2.23 -13.30 -1.52
C PRO A 66 -1.81 -11.94 -0.96
N ILE A 67 -2.26 -11.61 0.25
CA ILE A 67 -1.88 -10.37 0.93
C ILE A 67 -0.35 -10.22 1.08
N THR A 68 0.39 -11.33 1.10
CA THR A 68 1.85 -11.33 1.10
C THR A 68 2.45 -10.66 -0.13
N ASP A 69 1.86 -10.79 -1.33
CA ASP A 69 2.30 -10.06 -2.53
C ASP A 69 2.13 -8.54 -2.33
N LEU A 70 1.00 -8.10 -1.77
CA LEU A 70 0.75 -6.69 -1.47
C LEU A 70 1.77 -6.14 -0.47
N LEU A 71 2.08 -6.88 0.59
CA LEU A 71 3.08 -6.48 1.59
C LEU A 71 4.50 -6.42 1.00
N GLN A 72 4.86 -7.33 0.09
CA GLN A 72 6.14 -7.27 -0.63
C GLN A 72 6.24 -6.03 -1.53
N HIS A 73 5.16 -5.69 -2.24
CA HIS A 73 5.12 -4.47 -3.04
C HIS A 73 5.24 -3.22 -2.17
N LEU A 74 4.58 -3.21 -1.00
CA LEU A 74 4.68 -2.12 -0.05
C LEU A 74 6.09 -1.97 0.53
N ASP A 75 6.75 -3.04 0.97
CA ASP A 75 8.14 -3.03 1.45
C ASP A 75 9.11 -2.52 0.37
N ARG A 76 8.91 -2.94 -0.88
CA ARG A 76 9.71 -2.46 -2.01
C ARG A 76 9.49 -0.96 -2.25
N CYS A 77 8.25 -0.50 -2.20
CA CYS A 77 7.90 0.88 -2.48
C CYS A 77 8.28 1.83 -1.34
N SER A 78 8.12 1.42 -0.08
CA SER A 78 8.48 2.23 1.09
C SER A 78 9.98 2.54 1.13
N LYS A 79 10.82 1.56 0.78
CA LYS A 79 12.28 1.73 0.65
C LYS A 79 12.68 2.70 -0.45
N LYS A 80 11.88 2.84 -1.50
CA LYS A 80 12.16 3.79 -2.59
C LYS A 80 11.77 5.23 -2.25
N THR A 81 10.83 5.43 -1.32
CA THR A 81 10.19 6.75 -1.13
C THR A 81 10.56 7.46 0.17
N ASN A 82 11.67 7.11 0.83
CA ASN A 82 11.99 7.59 2.20
C ASN A 82 10.76 7.52 3.12
N PHE A 83 9.94 6.48 2.94
CA PHE A 83 8.81 6.20 3.81
C PHE A 83 9.39 5.66 5.12
N ASP A 84 9.73 6.56 6.03
CA ASP A 84 10.28 6.23 7.36
C ASP A 84 9.18 5.78 8.35
N GLY A 85 8.05 5.29 7.80
CA GLY A 85 6.87 4.83 8.53
C GLY A 85 7.04 3.44 9.16
N GLY A 86 8.23 3.12 9.67
CA GLY A 86 8.42 2.00 10.60
C GLY A 86 8.21 0.59 10.04
N LEU A 87 8.42 0.35 8.74
CA LEU A 87 8.58 -1.02 8.22
C LEU A 87 9.96 -1.57 8.61
N LYS A 88 10.24 -1.62 9.91
CA LYS A 88 11.37 -2.37 10.45
C LYS A 88 11.02 -3.83 10.18
N ARG A 89 11.73 -4.46 9.23
CA ARG A 89 11.67 -5.91 9.02
C ARG A 89 11.72 -6.59 10.39
N PRO A 90 10.93 -7.64 10.67
CA PRO A 90 11.34 -8.55 11.72
C PRO A 90 12.72 -9.07 11.29
N SER A 91 13.75 -8.69 12.05
CA SER A 91 15.05 -9.34 11.97
C SER A 91 14.78 -10.79 12.32
N SER A 92 14.91 -11.67 11.33
CA SER A 92 15.07 -13.09 11.60
C SER A 92 16.49 -13.25 12.17
N GLU A 93 16.58 -13.29 13.49
CA GLU A 93 17.62 -14.01 14.22
C GLU A 93 17.07 -15.37 14.64
#